data_AF-A0A7R6VLC5-F1
#
_entry.id   AF-A0A7R6VLC5-F1
#
_cell.length_a   1.000
_cell.length_b   1.000
_cell.length_c   1.000
_cell.angle_alpha   90.00
_cell.angle_beta   90.00
_cell.angle_gamma   90.00
#
_symmetry.space_group_name_H-M   'P 1'
#
loop_
_entity.id
_entity.type
_entity.pdbx_description
1 polymer ?
#
loop_
_entity_poly.entity_id
_entity_poly.type
_entity_poly.pdbx_seq_one_letter_code
_entity_poly.pdbx_strand_id
1 'polypeptide(L)'
;MAFFYFLLFLLVVFAIIGAVVYFFTSFTSRIKYFILAGLFLGWLAIFLYTYWQDQKRIYRDKIYYEFIHGKELMCKNPFGKEVRVKKQNFNFVSGTLVFMGKEGTPYEGLVVSIDRCKGE
;
A
#
# COMPACT_ATOMS: atom_id res chain seq x y z
N MET A 1 -10.04 -11.15 9.03
CA MET A 1 -10.11 -12.58 8.62
C MET A 1 -8.92 -12.97 7.75
N ALA A 2 -8.81 -12.50 6.49
CA ALA A 2 -7.73 -12.91 5.58
C ALA A 2 -6.30 -12.63 6.10
N PHE A 3 -6.08 -11.47 6.73
CA PHE A 3 -4.79 -11.12 7.35
C PHE A 3 -4.39 -12.08 8.49
N PHE A 4 -5.37 -12.52 9.29
CA PHE A 4 -5.13 -13.45 10.39
C PHE A 4 -4.73 -14.84 9.87
N TYR A 5 -5.43 -15.34 8.85
CA TYR A 5 -5.08 -16.60 8.20
C TYR A 5 -3.71 -16.55 7.51
N PHE A 6 -3.38 -15.43 6.87
CA PHE A 6 -2.05 -15.22 6.29
C PHE A 6 -0.95 -15.24 7.36
N LEU A 7 -1.17 -14.55 8.49
CA LEU A 7 -0.21 -14.49 9.59
C LEU A 7 -0.01 -15.86 10.25
N LEU A 8 -1.10 -16.63 10.43
CA LEU A 8 -1.06 -17.98 10.96
C LEU A 8 -0.32 -18.94 10.02
N PHE A 9 -0.59 -18.87 8.71
CA PHE A 9 0.13 -19.63 7.70
C PHE A 9 1.64 -19.32 7.72
N LEU A 10 2.01 -18.05 7.80
CA LEU A 10 3.40 -17.61 7.84
C LEU A 10 4.13 -18.10 9.11
N LEU A 11 3.43 -18.09 10.26
CA LEU A 11 3.95 -18.62 11.52
C LEU A 11 4.19 -20.13 11.44
N VAL A 12 3.26 -20.88 10.86
CA VAL A 12 3.41 -22.34 10.64
C VAL A 12 4.61 -22.63 9.73
N VAL A 13 4.76 -21.89 8.63
CA VAL A 13 5.92 -22.04 7.72
C VAL A 13 7.22 -21.77 8.48
N PHE A 14 7.27 -20.72 9.31
CA PHE A 14 8.43 -20.42 10.15
C PHE A 14 8.75 -21.54 11.15
N ALA A 15 7.73 -22.09 11.80
CA ALA A 15 7.88 -23.19 12.75
C ALA A 15 8.43 -24.45 12.08
N ILE A 16 7.97 -24.75 10.86
CA ILE A 16 8.48 -25.87 10.05
C ILE A 16 9.95 -25.64 9.67
N ILE A 17 10.30 -24.45 9.17
CA ILE A 17 11.68 -24.11 8.81
C ILE A 17 12.58 -24.19 10.05
N GLY A 18 12.13 -23.64 11.19
CA GLY A 18 12.83 -23.71 12.46
C GLY A 18 13.05 -25.15 12.93
N ALA A 19 12.03 -25.99 12.86
CA ALA A 19 12.12 -27.41 13.21
C ALA A 19 13.10 -28.17 12.29
N VAL A 20 13.08 -27.89 10.98
CA VAL A 20 14.00 -28.49 10.02
C VAL A 20 15.45 -28.09 10.30
N VAL A 21 15.72 -26.80 10.55
CA VAL A 21 17.06 -26.31 10.91
C VAL A 21 17.52 -26.84 12.27
N TYR A 22 16.60 -27.05 13.21
CA TYR A 22 16.90 -27.62 14.52
C TYR A 22 17.30 -29.10 14.40
N PHE A 23 16.49 -29.92 13.74
CA PHE A 23 16.64 -31.38 13.68
C PHE A 23 17.60 -31.89 12.59
N PHE A 24 17.58 -31.32 11.38
CA PHE A 24 18.28 -31.92 10.22
C PHE A 24 19.64 -31.31 9.93
N THR A 25 20.04 -30.30 10.67
CA THR A 25 21.25 -29.53 10.38
C THR A 25 22.27 -29.69 11.50
N SER A 26 23.41 -30.28 11.15
CA SER A 26 24.64 -30.38 11.97
C SER A 26 25.45 -29.07 11.98
N PHE A 27 24.86 -27.94 11.58
CA PHE A 27 25.54 -26.65 11.62
C PHE A 27 25.85 -26.23 13.07
N THR A 28 27.05 -25.67 13.25
CA THR A 28 27.45 -24.94 14.45
C THR A 28 26.38 -23.94 14.86
N SER A 29 26.08 -23.86 16.17
CA SER A 29 24.99 -23.04 16.72
C SER A 29 24.99 -21.59 16.23
N ARG A 30 26.16 -21.01 15.92
CA ARG A 30 26.30 -19.66 15.34
C ARG A 30 25.58 -19.48 14.00
N ILE A 31 25.63 -20.48 13.12
CA ILE A 31 24.97 -20.43 11.80
C ILE A 31 23.45 -20.54 11.95
N LYS A 32 22.97 -21.36 12.89
CA LYS A 32 21.53 -21.49 13.19
C LYS A 32 20.93 -20.15 13.65
N TYR A 33 21.61 -19.43 14.54
CA TYR A 33 21.17 -18.10 14.98
C TYR A 33 21.21 -17.07 13.85
N PHE A 34 22.20 -17.13 12.97
CA PHE A 34 22.30 -16.19 11.85
C PHE A 34 21.13 -16.38 10.85
N ILE A 35 20.78 -17.64 10.55
CA ILE A 35 19.63 -17.97 9.70
C ILE A 35 18.33 -17.51 10.35
N LEU A 36 18.12 -17.80 11.64
CA LEU A 36 16.93 -17.38 12.37
C LEU A 36 16.80 -15.85 12.44
N ALA A 37 17.90 -15.15 12.72
CA ALA A 37 17.91 -13.69 12.74
C ALA A 37 17.61 -13.09 11.37
N GLY A 38 18.17 -13.66 10.29
CA GLY A 38 17.88 -13.26 8.92
C GLY A 38 16.41 -13.46 8.54
N LEU A 39 15.84 -14.62 8.90
CA LEU A 39 14.41 -14.90 8.69
C LEU A 39 13.56 -13.87 9.44
N PHE A 40 13.85 -13.64 10.72
CA PHE A 40 13.11 -12.70 11.57
C PHE A 40 13.15 -11.26 11.01
N LEU A 41 14.32 -10.79 10.55
CA LEU A 41 14.45 -9.49 9.90
C LEU A 41 13.62 -9.41 8.61
N GLY A 42 13.65 -10.45 7.78
CA GLY A 42 12.81 -10.53 6.59
C GLY A 42 11.32 -10.45 6.91
N TRP A 43 10.89 -11.14 7.97
CA TRP A 43 9.50 -11.09 8.43
C TRP A 43 9.10 -9.70 8.90
N LEU A 44 9.94 -9.05 9.70
CA LEU A 44 9.70 -7.69 10.19
C LEU A 44 9.60 -6.70 9.03
N ALA A 45 10.44 -6.83 7.99
CA ALA A 45 10.38 -6.00 6.79
C ALA A 45 9.05 -6.17 6.02
N ILE A 46 8.60 -7.41 5.81
CA ILE A 46 7.32 -7.70 5.14
C ILE A 46 6.15 -7.14 5.96
N PHE A 47 6.18 -7.32 7.27
CA PHE A 47 5.16 -6.80 8.17
C PHE A 47 5.05 -5.28 8.09
N LEU A 48 6.19 -4.56 8.20
CA LEU A 48 6.23 -3.10 8.10
C LEU A 48 5.76 -2.61 6.72
N TYR A 49 6.20 -3.26 5.64
CA TYR A 49 5.78 -2.93 4.28
C TYR A 49 4.26 -3.08 4.11
N THR A 50 3.70 -4.21 4.57
CA THR A 50 2.27 -4.50 4.50
C THR A 50 1.46 -3.48 5.30
N TYR A 51 1.92 -3.17 6.52
CA TYR A 51 1.29 -2.15 7.36
C TYR A 51 1.26 -0.78 6.67
N TRP A 52 2.38 -0.36 6.07
CA TRP A 52 2.44 0.92 5.35
C TRP A 52 1.55 0.93 4.10
N GLN A 53 1.47 -0.19 3.38
CA GLN A 53 0.61 -0.33 2.22
C GLN A 53 -0.88 -0.26 2.59
N ASP A 54 -1.27 -0.84 3.72
CA ASP A 54 -2.65 -0.77 4.21
C ASP A 54 -3.03 0.67 4.62
N GLN A 55 -2.14 1.39 5.30
CA GLN A 55 -2.34 2.82 5.61
C GLN A 55 -2.55 3.66 4.35
N LYS A 56 -1.75 3.43 3.30
CA LYS A 56 -1.95 4.09 2.00
C LYS A 56 -3.29 3.73 1.36
N ARG A 57 -3.73 2.49 1.49
CA ARG A 57 -5.02 2.04 0.96
C ARG A 57 -6.17 2.74 1.69
N ILE A 58 -6.17 2.74 3.02
CA ILE A 58 -7.18 3.45 3.82
C ILE A 58 -7.23 4.93 3.44
N TYR A 59 -6.06 5.56 3.26
CA TYR A 59 -5.99 6.94 2.81
C TYR A 59 -6.63 7.14 1.44
N ARG A 60 -6.30 6.31 0.45
CA ARG A 60 -6.89 6.37 -0.89
C ARG A 60 -8.40 6.15 -0.88
N ASP A 61 -8.87 5.20 -0.08
CA ASP A 61 -10.30 4.92 0.09
C ASP A 61 -11.03 6.14 0.67
N LYS A 62 -10.42 6.84 1.64
CA LYS A 62 -10.94 8.11 2.18
C LYS A 62 -11.04 9.19 1.09
N ILE A 63 -9.97 9.42 0.33
CA ILE A 63 -9.95 10.43 -0.74
C ILE A 63 -10.99 10.11 -1.82
N TYR A 64 -11.09 8.83 -2.21
CA TYR A 64 -12.09 8.37 -3.16
C TYR A 64 -13.52 8.60 -2.64
N TYR A 65 -13.77 8.26 -1.37
CA TYR A 65 -15.06 8.50 -0.71
C TYR A 65 -15.45 9.98 -0.74
N GLU A 66 -14.52 10.88 -0.44
CA GLU A 66 -14.77 12.33 -0.49
C GLU A 66 -15.08 12.81 -1.91
N PHE A 67 -14.34 12.32 -2.91
CA PHE A 67 -14.58 12.65 -4.31
C PHE A 67 -15.97 12.22 -4.80
N ILE A 68 -16.40 10.99 -4.49
CA ILE A 68 -17.71 10.48 -4.95
C ILE A 68 -18.88 11.25 -4.32
N HIS A 69 -18.70 11.76 -3.09
CA HIS A 69 -19.64 12.61 -2.36
C HIS A 69 -19.58 14.08 -2.80
N GLY A 70 -18.75 14.42 -3.78
CA GLY A 70 -18.69 15.76 -4.37
C GLY A 70 -17.92 16.78 -3.54
N LYS A 71 -17.12 16.34 -2.56
CA LYS A 71 -16.16 17.22 -1.89
C LYS A 71 -15.06 17.66 -2.85
N GLU A 72 -14.46 18.80 -2.55
CA GLU A 72 -13.30 19.31 -3.27
C GLU A 72 -12.03 18.67 -2.72
N LEU A 73 -11.17 18.17 -3.59
CA LEU A 73 -9.88 17.63 -3.22
C LEU A 73 -8.77 18.57 -3.67
N MET A 74 -7.83 18.86 -2.79
CA MET A 74 -6.63 19.64 -3.12
C MET A 74 -5.53 18.70 -3.55
N CYS A 75 -5.21 18.69 -4.84
CA CYS A 75 -4.23 17.78 -5.41
C CYS A 75 -3.04 18.51 -6.03
N LYS A 76 -1.86 17.89 -6.01
CA LYS A 76 -0.69 18.39 -6.74
C LYS A 76 -0.56 17.67 -8.08
N ASN A 77 -0.52 18.44 -9.15
CA ASN A 77 -0.30 17.91 -10.50
C ASN A 77 1.16 17.40 -10.66
N PRO A 78 1.50 16.77 -11.81
CA PRO A 78 2.86 16.30 -12.08
C PRO A 78 3.92 17.41 -11.99
N PHE A 79 3.53 18.64 -12.33
CA PHE A 79 4.35 19.86 -12.32
C PHE A 79 4.40 20.56 -10.94
N GLY A 80 3.82 19.97 -9.88
CA GLY A 80 3.84 20.50 -8.53
C GLY A 80 2.84 21.62 -8.23
N LYS A 81 2.00 22.01 -9.19
CA LYS A 81 0.95 23.02 -9.02
C LYS A 81 -0.28 22.42 -8.33
N GLU A 82 -0.87 23.19 -7.42
CA GLU A 82 -2.13 22.81 -6.77
C GLU A 82 -3.31 22.92 -7.74
N VAL A 83 -4.15 21.90 -7.73
CA VAL A 83 -5.32 21.73 -8.59
C VAL A 83 -6.47 21.25 -7.74
N ARG A 84 -7.62 21.92 -7.89
CA ARG A 84 -8.88 21.52 -7.25
C ARG A 84 -9.55 20.44 -8.08
N VAL A 85 -9.54 19.22 -7.57
CA VAL A 85 -10.21 18.08 -8.18
C VAL A 85 -11.62 17.99 -7.61
N LYS A 86 -12.63 18.02 -8.49
CA LYS A 86 -14.04 17.83 -8.14
C LYS A 86 -14.71 16.92 -9.14
N LYS A 87 -15.80 16.28 -8.74
CA LYS A 87 -16.62 15.38 -9.56
C LYS A 87 -17.16 16.03 -10.84
N GLN A 88 -17.35 17.36 -10.87
CA GLN A 88 -17.80 18.07 -12.07
C GLN A 88 -16.73 18.06 -13.16
N ASN A 89 -15.47 18.28 -12.78
CA ASN A 89 -14.37 18.54 -13.72
C ASN A 89 -13.48 17.32 -13.99
N PHE A 90 -13.51 16.32 -13.10
CA PHE A 90 -12.65 15.15 -13.19
C PHE A 90 -13.49 13.87 -13.12
N ASN A 91 -12.95 12.81 -13.72
CA ASN A 91 -13.37 11.42 -13.56
C ASN A 91 -12.29 10.65 -12.78
N PHE A 92 -12.71 9.73 -11.93
CA PHE A 92 -11.77 8.83 -11.26
C PHE A 92 -11.66 7.52 -12.05
N VAL A 93 -10.41 7.11 -12.35
CA VAL A 93 -10.11 5.86 -13.04
C VAL A 93 -9.57 4.87 -11.99
N SER A 94 -10.44 3.97 -11.51
CA SER A 94 -10.10 3.03 -10.43
C SER A 94 -8.94 2.09 -10.77
N GLY A 95 -8.75 1.73 -12.05
CA GLY A 95 -7.68 0.82 -12.48
C GLY A 95 -6.28 1.40 -12.31
N THR A 96 -6.12 2.72 -12.46
CA THR A 96 -4.83 3.41 -12.36
C THR A 96 -4.76 4.35 -11.15
N LEU A 97 -5.84 4.48 -10.38
CA LEU A 97 -5.96 5.33 -9.20
C LEU A 97 -5.62 6.80 -9.50
N VAL A 98 -6.13 7.31 -10.62
CA VAL A 98 -5.91 8.69 -11.06
C VAL A 98 -7.23 9.42 -11.28
N PHE A 99 -7.18 10.73 -11.09
CA PHE A 99 -8.18 11.67 -11.55
C PHE A 99 -7.80 12.18 -12.93
N MET A 100 -8.69 12.00 -13.88
CA MET A 100 -8.54 12.45 -15.27
C MET A 100 -9.54 13.58 -15.52
N GLY A 101 -9.06 14.72 -15.99
CA GLY A 101 -9.94 15.84 -16.34
C GLY A 101 -10.86 15.47 -17.51
N LYS A 102 -12.11 15.92 -17.43
CA LYS A 102 -13.12 15.66 -18.46
C LYS A 102 -12.90 16.55 -19.68
N GLU A 103 -13.34 16.05 -20.83
CA GLU A 103 -13.41 16.80 -22.07
C GLU A 103 -14.30 18.05 -21.91
N GLY A 104 -13.90 19.16 -22.52
CA GLY A 104 -14.59 20.44 -22.44
C GLY A 104 -14.40 21.18 -21.11
N THR A 105 -13.51 20.71 -20.23
CA THR A 105 -13.17 21.41 -18.98
C THR A 105 -11.78 22.04 -19.05
N PRO A 106 -11.46 23.06 -18.22
CA PRO A 106 -10.12 23.65 -18.17
C PRO A 106 -8.99 22.68 -17.78
N TYR A 107 -9.36 21.45 -17.39
CA TYR A 107 -8.45 20.40 -16.95
C TYR A 107 -8.41 19.23 -17.93
N GLU A 108 -8.96 19.37 -19.13
CA GLU A 108 -8.94 18.34 -20.16
C GLU A 108 -7.52 17.80 -20.39
N GLY A 109 -7.38 16.47 -20.44
CA GLY A 109 -6.09 15.79 -20.57
C GLY A 109 -5.19 15.82 -19.34
N LEU A 110 -5.56 16.52 -18.25
CA LEU A 110 -4.79 16.52 -17.01
C LEU A 110 -5.04 15.23 -16.22
N VAL A 111 -3.95 14.56 -15.88
CA VAL A 111 -3.96 13.35 -15.04
C VAL A 111 -3.27 13.64 -13.71
N VAL A 112 -3.96 13.37 -12.61
CA VAL A 112 -3.47 13.59 -11.24
C VAL A 112 -3.65 12.31 -10.43
N SER A 113 -2.56 11.80 -9.85
CA SER A 113 -2.63 10.61 -8.99
C SER A 113 -3.35 10.93 -7.68
N ILE A 114 -4.18 9.98 -7.21
CA ILE A 114 -4.86 10.08 -5.90
C ILE A 114 -3.87 10.23 -4.74
N ASP A 115 -2.65 9.70 -4.87
CA ASP A 115 -1.61 9.76 -3.83
C ASP A 115 -1.07 11.18 -3.63
N ARG A 116 -1.32 12.08 -4.60
CA ARG A 116 -0.94 13.50 -4.53
C ARG A 116 -2.10 14.40 -4.10
N CYS A 117 -3.22 13.82 -3.69
CA CYS A 117 -4.40 14.53 -3.23
C CYS A 117 -4.46 14.56 -1.70
N LYS A 118 -4.99 15.66 -1.17
CA LYS A 118 -5.37 15.81 0.23
C LYS A 118 -6.88 16.04 0.32
N GLY A 119 -7.50 15.25 1.18
CA GLY A 119 -8.89 15.38 1.55
C GLY A 119 -9.08 16.44 2.62
N GLU A 120 -10.31 16.92 2.73
CA GLU A 120 -10.73 17.97 3.69
C GLU A 120 -11.53 17.35 4.84
#